data_AF-A0A529NSJ1-F1
#
_entry.id   AF-A0A529NSJ1-F1
#
_cell.length_a   1.000
_cell.length_b   1.000
_cell.length_c   1.000
_cell.angle_alpha   90.00
_cell.angle_beta   90.00
_cell.angle_gamma   90.00
#
_symmetry.space_group_name_H-M   'P 1'
#
loop_
_entity.id
_entity.type
_entity.pdbx_description
1 polymer ?
#
loop_
_entity_poly.entity_id
_entity_poly.type
_entity_poly.pdbx_seq_one_letter_code
_entity_poly.pdbx_strand_id
1 'polypeptide(L)'
;MFSLAAAIDCFRSANRLLGRDVYGWTTISADGDAVMASNGLPLKIDYSVADLPPVDILFVSVGLSIEFPGKSKVLAALRSWGRRGNAL
;
A
#
# COMPACT_ATOMS: atom_id res chain seq x y z
N MET A 1 5.20 -10.66 0.04
CA MET A 1 5.05 -10.43 -1.42
C MET A 1 3.76 -10.99 -1.99
N PHE A 2 3.35 -12.23 -1.64
CA PHE A 2 2.15 -12.85 -2.23
C PHE A 2 0.86 -12.04 -2.08
N SER A 3 0.56 -11.49 -0.90
CA SER A 3 -0.66 -10.71 -0.71
C SER A 3 -0.71 -9.44 -1.57
N LEU A 4 0.42 -8.73 -1.69
CA LEU A 4 0.54 -7.55 -2.55
C LEU A 4 0.33 -7.93 -4.03
N ALA A 5 1.01 -8.98 -4.48
CA ALA A 5 0.89 -9.47 -5.85
C ALA A 5 -0.55 -9.91 -6.16
N ALA A 6 -1.18 -10.67 -5.26
CA ALA A 6 -2.57 -11.11 -5.43
C ALA A 6 -3.55 -9.95 -5.55
N ALA A 7 -3.38 -8.89 -4.73
CA ALA A 7 -4.21 -7.69 -4.83
C ALA A 7 -4.03 -6.98 -6.17
N ILE A 8 -2.79 -6.72 -6.58
CA ILE A 8 -2.49 -6.06 -7.86
C ILE A 8 -2.99 -6.90 -9.04
N ASP A 9 -2.75 -8.21 -9.05
CA ASP A 9 -3.16 -9.08 -10.14
C ASP A 9 -4.68 -9.18 -10.29
N CYS A 10 -5.42 -9.10 -9.19
CA CYS A 10 -6.88 -9.04 -9.21
C CYS A 10 -7.37 -7.79 -9.98
N PHE A 11 -6.91 -6.60 -9.59
CA PHE A 11 -7.32 -5.34 -10.22
C PHE A 11 -6.79 -5.20 -11.65
N ARG A 12 -5.57 -5.65 -11.91
CA ARG A 12 -5.00 -5.70 -13.26
C ARG A 12 -5.82 -6.60 -14.18
N SER A 13 -6.30 -7.74 -13.68
CA SER A 13 -7.19 -8.63 -14.44
C SER A 13 -8.55 -8.00 -14.70
N ALA A 14 -9.09 -7.26 -13.72
CA ALA A 14 -10.32 -6.49 -13.90
C ALA A 14 -10.18 -5.41 -14.99
N ASN A 15 -9.10 -4.61 -14.98
CA ASN A 15 -8.80 -3.64 -16.04
C ASN A 15 -8.73 -4.31 -17.41
N ARG A 16 -8.04 -5.46 -17.50
CA ARG A 16 -7.93 -6.23 -18.75
C ARG A 16 -9.30 -6.68 -19.26
N LEU A 17 -10.18 -7.15 -18.38
CA LEU A 17 -11.53 -7.57 -18.75
C LEU A 17 -12.39 -6.38 -19.22
N LEU A 18 -12.21 -5.21 -18.60
CA LEU A 18 -12.93 -3.98 -18.95
C LEU A 18 -12.37 -3.27 -20.19
N GLY A 19 -11.18 -3.65 -20.65
CA GLY A 19 -10.51 -3.05 -21.81
C GLY A 19 -10.04 -1.61 -21.58
N ARG A 20 -9.96 -1.16 -20.32
CA ARG A 20 -9.48 0.18 -19.92
C ARG A 20 -8.97 0.16 -18.48
N ASP A 21 -8.15 1.14 -18.14
CA ASP A 21 -7.63 1.30 -16.79
C ASP A 21 -8.67 1.99 -15.89
N VAL A 22 -9.34 1.20 -15.05
CA VAL A 22 -10.27 1.68 -14.03
C VAL A 22 -9.60 1.74 -12.66
N TYR A 23 -8.71 0.78 -12.39
CA TYR A 23 -7.95 0.71 -11.15
C TYR A 23 -6.49 1.08 -11.38
N GLY A 24 -5.98 1.98 -10.55
CA GLY A 24 -4.55 2.21 -10.38
C GLY A 24 -4.11 1.76 -8.99
N TRP A 25 -2.80 1.65 -8.79
CA TRP A 25 -2.23 1.37 -7.47
C TRP A 25 -0.96 2.17 -7.28
N THR A 26 -0.68 2.50 -6.03
CA THR A 26 0.54 3.15 -5.60
C THR A 26 1.08 2.42 -4.38
N THR A 27 2.38 2.52 -4.16
CA THR A 27 3.07 1.89 -3.03
C THR A 27 3.50 2.92 -2.00
N ILE A 28 3.42 2.54 -0.72
CA ILE A 28 3.59 3.45 0.41
C ILE A 28 4.46 2.80 1.48
N SER A 29 5.40 3.54 2.04
CA SER A 29 6.18 3.14 3.22
C SER A 29 6.14 4.19 4.33
N ALA A 30 6.79 3.92 5.46
CA ALA A 30 6.79 4.83 6.60
C ALA A 30 7.48 6.17 6.29
N ASP A 31 8.50 6.16 5.45
CA ASP A 31 9.40 7.27 5.15
C ASP A 31 9.50 7.57 3.65
N GLY A 32 8.96 6.71 2.78
CA GLY A 32 9.08 6.82 1.33
C GLY A 32 10.24 6.00 0.76
N ASP A 33 11.05 5.36 1.61
CA ASP A 33 12.18 4.54 1.17
C ASP A 33 11.72 3.14 0.77
N ALA A 34 12.54 2.47 -0.04
CA ALA A 34 12.30 1.11 -0.51
C ALA A 34 12.12 0.13 0.65
N VAL A 35 11.15 -0.78 0.51
CA VAL A 35 10.87 -1.80 1.53
C VAL A 35 11.27 -3.18 1.03
N MET A 36 11.97 -3.94 1.86
CA MET A 36 12.32 -5.32 1.56
C MET A 36 11.11 -6.24 1.75
N ALA A 37 10.71 -6.92 0.69
CA ALA A 37 9.70 -7.96 0.76
C ALA A 37 10.25 -9.23 1.42
N SER A 38 9.35 -10.08 1.93
CA SER A 38 9.69 -11.34 2.62
C SER A 38 10.53 -12.33 1.81
N ASN A 39 10.56 -12.17 0.49
CA ASN A 39 11.36 -12.98 -0.42
C ASN A 39 12.72 -12.33 -0.78
N GLY A 40 13.10 -11.25 -0.10
CA GLY A 40 14.38 -10.57 -0.31
C GLY A 40 14.44 -9.65 -1.53
N LEU A 41 13.31 -9.34 -2.18
CA LEU A 41 13.28 -8.33 -3.24
C LEU A 41 12.95 -6.94 -2.69
N PRO A 42 13.68 -5.88 -3.09
CA PRO A 42 13.30 -4.51 -2.77
C PRO A 42 12.07 -4.11 -3.59
N LEU A 43 11.10 -3.50 -2.92
CA LEU A 43 9.96 -2.87 -3.57
C LEU A 43 10.23 -1.38 -3.71
N LYS A 44 10.08 -0.86 -4.93
CA LYS A 44 9.99 0.58 -5.15
C LYS A 44 8.79 1.11 -4.39
N ILE A 45 8.96 2.25 -3.74
CA ILE A 45 7.92 2.98 -3.04
C ILE A 45 7.67 4.30 -3.77
N ASP A 46 6.40 4.69 -3.87
CA ASP A 46 5.99 5.92 -4.55
C ASP A 46 5.80 7.08 -3.56
N TYR A 47 5.30 6.80 -2.35
CA TYR A 47 5.03 7.81 -1.32
C TYR A 47 5.39 7.33 0.09
N SER A 48 5.56 8.27 1.01
CA SER A 48 5.54 8.00 2.45
C SER A 48 4.12 8.08 3.00
N VAL A 49 3.91 7.67 4.26
CA VAL A 49 2.63 7.89 4.95
C VAL A 49 2.28 9.38 5.18
N ALA A 50 3.23 10.30 5.00
CA ALA A 50 3.03 11.72 5.25
C ALA A 50 2.56 12.51 4.01
N ASP A 51 2.82 12.00 2.81
CA ASP A 51 2.63 12.66 1.52
C ASP A 51 1.82 11.82 0.52
N LEU A 52 1.10 10.81 1.03
CA LEU A 52 0.16 10.01 0.26
C LEU A 52 -0.95 10.91 -0.34
N PRO A 53 -1.13 10.95 -1.68
CA PRO A 53 -2.30 11.57 -2.29
C PRO A 53 -3.59 10.83 -1.92
N PRO A 54 -4.77 11.43 -2.12
CA PRO A 54 -6.04 10.73 -1.93
C PRO A 54 -6.11 9.42 -2.73
N VAL A 55 -6.63 8.36 -2.11
CA VAL A 55 -6.82 7.01 -2.66
C VAL A 55 -8.19 6.45 -2.28
N ASP A 56 -8.88 5.77 -3.19
CA ASP A 56 -10.21 5.24 -2.87
C ASP A 56 -10.18 4.03 -1.92
N ILE A 57 -9.10 3.23 -1.99
CA ILE A 57 -8.94 1.98 -1.25
C ILE A 57 -7.51 1.86 -0.74
N LEU A 58 -7.34 1.57 0.55
CA LEU A 58 -6.05 1.28 1.15
C LEU A 58 -5.97 -0.18 1.60
N PHE A 59 -4.95 -0.89 1.11
CA PHE A 59 -4.59 -2.22 1.57
C PHE A 59 -3.38 -2.14 2.52
N VAL A 60 -3.49 -2.79 3.68
CA VAL A 60 -2.34 -2.99 4.58
C VAL A 60 -1.87 -4.44 4.45
N SER A 61 -0.72 -4.63 3.79
CA SER A 61 -0.07 -5.95 3.69
C SER A 61 0.92 -6.12 4.84
N VAL A 62 0.74 -7.17 5.65
CA VAL A 62 1.56 -7.43 6.84
C VAL A 62 2.39 -8.69 6.63
N GLY A 63 3.63 -8.68 7.13
CA GLY A 63 4.52 -9.85 7.14
C GLY A 63 4.44 -10.64 8.45
N LEU A 64 5.37 -11.58 8.63
CA LEU A 64 5.51 -12.35 9.87
C LEU A 64 6.05 -11.49 11.03
N SER A 65 6.91 -10.51 10.73
CA SER A 65 7.34 -9.52 11.70
C SER A 65 6.48 -8.27 11.58
N ILE A 66 6.05 -7.77 12.74
CA ILE A 66 5.30 -6.51 12.89
C ILE A 66 6.11 -5.45 13.64
N GLU A 67 7.39 -5.71 13.91
CA GLU A 67 8.35 -4.73 14.41
C GLU A 67 9.19 -4.21 13.25
N PHE A 68 9.17 -2.90 13.06
CA PHE A 68 9.88 -2.21 11.98
C PHE A 68 10.08 -0.72 12.30
N PRO A 69 11.11 -0.07 11.74
CA PRO A 69 11.32 1.37 11.88
C PRO A 69 10.09 2.17 11.43
N GLY A 70 9.67 3.17 12.21
CA GLY A 70 8.52 4.01 11.86
C GLY A 70 7.14 3.40 12.15
N LYS A 71 7.06 2.27 12.85
CA LYS A 71 5.78 1.63 13.25
C LYS A 71 4.78 2.59 13.90
N SER A 72 5.22 3.40 14.86
CA SER A 72 4.34 4.38 15.53
C SER A 72 3.77 5.42 14.55
N LYS A 73 4.60 5.89 13.61
CA LYS A 73 4.21 6.82 12.54
C LYS A 73 3.15 6.20 11.63
N VAL A 74 3.37 4.96 11.18
CA VAL A 74 2.40 4.23 10.34
C VAL A 74 1.08 4.01 11.07
N LEU A 75 1.11 3.56 12.33
CA LEU A 75 -0.12 3.34 13.10
C LEU A 75 -0.88 4.65 13.39
N ALA A 76 -0.18 5.75 13.62
CA ALA A 76 -0.80 7.07 13.77
C ALA A 76 -1.48 7.53 12.48
N ALA A 77 -0.83 7.33 11.32
CA ALA A 77 -1.39 7.63 10.01
C ALA A 77 -2.65 6.80 9.74
N LEU A 78 -2.59 5.47 9.93
CA LEU A 78 -3.73 4.56 9.76
C LEU A 78 -4.92 4.96 10.65
N ARG A 79 -4.69 5.32 11.92
CA ARG A 79 -5.75 5.81 12.81
C ARG A 79 -6.33 7.15 12.34
N SER A 80 -5.50 8.03 11.80
CA SER A 80 -5.94 9.33 11.26
C SER A 80 -6.80 9.16 10.01
N TRP A 81 -6.40 8.26 9.12
CA TRP A 81 -7.14 7.90 7.91
C TRP A 81 -8.46 7.20 8.25
N GLY A 82 -8.44 6.19 9.14
CA GLY A 82 -9.65 5.48 9.56
C GLY A 82 -10.71 6.37 10.23
N ARG A 83 -10.29 7.42 10.97
CA ARG A 83 -11.22 8.39 11.57
C ARG A 83 -11.90 9.32 10.56
N ARG A 84 -11.32 9.50 9.36
CA ARG A 84 -11.85 10.43 8.35
C ARG A 84 -13.01 9.85 7.54
N GLY A 85 -13.21 8.53 7.57
CA GLY A 85 -14.45 7.86 7.12
C GLY A 85 -14.81 7.97 5.63
N ASN A 86 -14.08 8.76 4.84
CA ASN A 86 -14.30 8.93 3.40
C ASN A 86 -13.22 8.19 2.59
N ALA A 87 -13.44 8.06 1.27
CA ALA A 87 -12.39 7.75 0.30
C ALA A 87 -11.11 8.48 0.72
N LEU A 88 -10.05 7.70 0.96
CA LEU A 88 -8.85 8.11 1.69
C LEU A 88 -8.09 9.21 0.95
#